data_AF-A0A1F9EPZ1-F1
#
_entry.id   AF-A0A1F9EPZ1-F1
#
_cell.length_a   1.000
_cell.length_b   1.000
_cell.length_c   1.000
_cell.angle_alpha   90.00
_cell.angle_beta   90.00
_cell.angle_gamma   90.00
#
_symmetry.space_group_name_H-M   'P 1'
#
loop_
_entity.id
_entity.type
_entity.pdbx_description
1 polymer ?
#
loop_
_entity_poly.entity_id
_entity_poly.type
_entity_poly.pdbx_seq_one_letter_code
_entity_poly.pdbx_strand_id
1 'polypeptide(L)' 'MELNITIEIWKKGNWYLARTPELDFISQGRTREEAKRNLLEVARIQFTEMKEMGTLEDYLLECGFETKENKIIPLVEA' A
#
# COMPACT_ATOMS: atom_id res chain seq x y z
N MET A 1 0.46 3.43 13.77
CA MET A 1 0.01 3.77 12.41
C MET A 1 -0.97 2.73 11.93
N GLU A 2 -2.19 3.17 11.68
CA GLU A 2 -3.26 2.40 11.07
C GLU A 2 -3.60 3.09 9.75
N LEU A 3 -3.65 2.31 8.66
CA LEU A 3 -3.94 2.78 7.31
C LEU A 3 -4.94 1.80 6.69
N ASN A 4 -6.03 2.35 6.18
CA ASN A 4 -7.02 1.60 5.42
C ASN A 4 -6.77 1.82 3.93
N ILE A 5 -6.59 0.73 3.19
CA ILE A 5 -6.37 0.72 1.75
C ILE A 5 -7.25 -0.32 1.08
N THR A 6 -7.59 -0.08 -0.17
CA THR A 6 -8.25 -1.03 -1.05
C THR A 6 -7.22 -2.00 -1.60
N ILE A 7 -7.56 -3.29 -1.63
CA ILE A 7 -6.75 -4.30 -2.32
C ILE A 7 -7.60 -4.91 -3.43
N GLU A 8 -7.22 -4.64 -4.67
CA GLU A 8 -7.79 -5.23 -5.86
C GLU A 8 -7.03 -6.49 -6.22
N ILE A 9 -7.74 -7.60 -6.48
CA ILE A 9 -7.11 -8.87 -6.87
C ILE A 9 -7.81 -9.46 -8.08
N TRP A 10 -7.05 -9.77 -9.14
CA TRP A 10 -7.58 -10.40 -10.34
C TRP A 10 -6.63 -11.47 -10.89
N LYS A 11 -7.18 -12.42 -11.65
CA LYS A 11 -6.41 -13.52 -12.26
C LYS A 11 -5.96 -13.12 -13.67
N LYS A 12 -4.68 -13.33 -13.98
CA LYS A 12 -4.08 -13.15 -15.31
C LYS A 12 -3.28 -14.40 -15.68
N GLY A 13 -3.86 -15.27 -16.50
CA GLY A 13 -3.27 -16.56 -16.84
C GLY A 13 -3.05 -17.44 -15.60
N ASN A 14 -1.80 -17.83 -15.36
CA ASN A 14 -1.38 -18.67 -14.22
C ASN A 14 -0.96 -17.87 -12.98
N TRP A 15 -1.33 -16.58 -12.92
CA TRP A 15 -0.98 -15.67 -11.83
C TRP A 15 -2.21 -14.94 -11.31
N TYR A 16 -2.18 -14.58 -10.04
CA TYR A 16 -3.02 -13.56 -9.44
C TYR A 16 -2.19 -12.30 -9.27
N LEU A 17 -2.75 -11.16 -9.67
CA LEU A 17 -2.19 -9.83 -9.44
C LEU A 17 -2.96 -9.20 -8.26
N ALA A 18 -2.23 -8.56 -7.36
CA ALA A 18 -2.80 -7.78 -6.26
C ALA A 18 -2.28 -6.35 -6.34
N ARG A 19 -3.16 -5.36 -6.23
CA ARG A 19 -2.81 -3.93 -6.29
C ARG A 19 -3.49 -3.16 -5.16
N THR A 20 -2.81 -2.14 -4.63
CA THR A 20 -3.44 -1.06 -3.87
C THR A 20 -3.29 0.24 -4.67
N PRO A 21 -4.37 0.71 -5.33
CA PRO A 21 -4.30 1.90 -6.17
C PRO A 21 -3.84 3.15 -5.43
N GLU A 22 -4.20 3.28 -4.15
CA GLU A 22 -3.93 4.47 -3.35
C GLU A 22 -2.43 4.65 -3.04
N LEU A 23 -1.67 3.55 -3.02
CA LEU A 23 -0.22 3.57 -2.78
C LEU A 23 0.59 3.18 -4.03
N ASP A 24 -0.07 3.03 -5.18
CA ASP A 24 0.51 2.52 -6.43
C ASP A 24 1.43 1.28 -6.29
N PHE A 25 1.13 0.40 -5.33
CA PHE A 25 1.84 -0.86 -5.18
C PHE A 25 1.13 -1.98 -5.91
N ILE A 26 1.92 -2.87 -6.51
CA ILE A 26 1.45 -4.08 -7.16
C ILE A 26 2.35 -5.27 -6.81
N SER A 27 1.76 -6.44 -6.71
CA SER A 27 2.47 -7.71 -6.55
C SER A 27 1.72 -8.84 -7.25
N GLN A 28 2.31 -10.03 -7.23
CA GLN A 28 1.72 -11.22 -7.82
C GLN A 28 1.94 -12.47 -6.97
N GLY A 29 1.12 -13.50 -7.21
CA GLY A 29 1.25 -14.83 -6.60
C GLY A 29 0.56 -15.91 -7.41
N ARG A 30 0.79 -17.19 -7.10
CA ARG A 30 0.10 -18.33 -7.71
C ARG A 30 -1.31 -18.51 -7.15
N THR A 31 -1.60 -17.97 -5.97
CA THR A 31 -2.94 -17.89 -5.38
C THR A 31 -3.33 -16.46 -5.04
N ARG A 32 -4.62 -16.22 -4.76
CA ARG A 32 -5.13 -14.90 -4.31
C ARG A 32 -4.46 -14.47 -3.00
N GLU A 33 -4.32 -15.42 -2.08
CA GLU A 33 -3.76 -15.23 -0.75
C GLU A 33 -2.25 -14.92 -0.84
N GLU A 34 -1.54 -15.61 -1.73
CA GLU A 34 -0.12 -15.35 -1.97
C GLU A 34 0.09 -13.95 -2.56
N ALA A 35 -0.67 -13.57 -3.59
CA ALA A 35 -0.58 -12.24 -4.18
C ALA A 35 -0.87 -11.15 -3.12
N LYS A 36 -1.92 -11.33 -2.31
CA LYS A 36 -2.23 -10.41 -1.20
C LYS A 36 -1.10 -10.31 -0.18
N ARG A 37 -0.56 -11.45 0.26
CA ARG A 37 0.55 -11.48 1.24
C ARG A 37 1.78 -10.77 0.69
N ASN A 38 2.13 -11.03 -0.57
CA ASN A 38 3.26 -10.38 -1.23
C ASN A 38 3.04 -8.86 -1.35
N LEU A 39 1.81 -8.41 -1.61
CA LEU A 39 1.48 -6.97 -1.65
C LEU A 39 1.70 -6.31 -0.29
N LEU A 40 1.24 -6.94 0.79
CA LEU A 40 1.40 -6.43 2.15
C LEU A 40 2.87 -6.42 2.58
N GLU A 41 3.66 -7.39 2.13
CA GLU A 41 5.10 -7.43 2.36
C GLU A 41 5.82 -6.27 1.66
N VAL A 42 5.52 -6.02 0.38
CA VAL A 42 6.04 -4.86 -0.37
C VAL A 42 5.72 -3.56 0.37
N ALA A 43 4.46 -3.35 0.77
CA ALA A 43 4.05 -2.16 1.50
C ALA A 43 4.82 -1.99 2.82
N ARG A 44 5.01 -3.09 3.57
CA ARG A 44 5.76 -3.07 4.84
C ARG A 44 7.24 -2.72 4.64
N ILE A 45 7.89 -3.32 3.63
CA ILE A 45 9.30 -3.05 3.32
C ILE A 45 9.45 -1.58 2.93
N GLN A 46 8.67 -1.12 1.96
CA GLN A 46 8.73 0.26 1.47
C GLN A 46 8.49 1.28 2.59
N PHE A 47 7.48 1.06 3.45
CA PHE A 47 7.20 1.96 4.56
C PHE A 47 8.29 1.94 5.64
N THR A 48 8.98 0.81 5.83
CA THR A 48 10.09 0.73 6.78
C THR A 48 11.29 1.53 6.26
N GLU A 49 11.65 1.34 4.99
CA GLU A 49 12.75 2.05 4.35
C GLU A 49 12.49 3.57 4.30
N MET A 50 11.27 3.99 3.91
CA MET A 50 10.92 5.41 3.86
C MET A 50 10.93 6.05 5.26
N LYS A 51 10.59 5.33 6.33
CA LYS A 51 10.75 5.82 7.71
C LYS A 51 12.20 6.02 8.08
N GLU A 52 13.07 5.06 7.75
CA GLU A 52 14.50 5.15 8.02
C GLU A 52 15.14 6.31 7.25
N MET A 53 14.64 6.60 6.05
CA MET A 53 15.07 7.73 5.22
C MET A 53 14.40 9.07 5.57
N GLY A 54 13.37 9.08 6.44
CA GLY A 54 12.60 10.29 6.77
C GLY A 54 11.77 10.85 5.61
N THR A 55 11.29 9.97 4.71
CA THR A 55 10.54 10.33 3.49
C THR A 55 9.10 9.77 3.46
N LEU A 56 8.69 9.03 4.50
CA LEU A 56 7.38 8.37 4.51
C LEU A 56 6.22 9.37 4.49
N GLU A 57 6.34 10.44 5.27
CA GLU A 57 5.28 11.44 5.41
C GLU A 57 5.05 12.20 4.10
N ASP A 58 6.12 12.57 3.39
CA ASP A 58 6.05 13.23 2.08
C ASP A 58 5.41 12.29 1.04
N TYR A 59 5.83 11.02 1.01
CA TYR A 59 5.23 10.02 0.14
C TYR A 59 3.73 9.82 0.39
N LEU A 60 3.32 9.70 1.66
CA LEU A 60 1.91 9.56 2.02
C LEU A 60 1.11 10.80 1.61
N LEU A 61 1.69 11.99 1.74
CA LEU A 61 1.08 13.24 1.30
C LEU A 61 0.85 13.25 -0.22
N GLU A 62 1.84 12.83 -1.01
CA GLU A 62 1.72 12.68 -2.47
C GLU A 62 0.65 11.64 -2.86
N CYS A 63 0.49 10.59 -2.05
CA CYS A 63 -0.55 9.58 -2.21
C CYS A 63 -1.94 10.05 -1.73
N GLY A 64 -2.08 11.30 -1.28
CA GLY A 64 -3.36 11.86 -0.82
C GLY A 64 -3.71 11.47 0.62
N PHE A 65 -2.72 11.20 1.47
CA PHE A 65 -2.89 10.87 2.88
C PHE A 65 -2.13 11.84 3.79
N GLU A 66 -2.68 12.10 4.98
CA GLU A 66 -1.96 12.80 6.05
C GLU A 66 -1.81 11.91 7.28
N THR A 67 -0.71 12.09 8.01
CA THR A 67 -0.52 11.43 9.31
C THR A 67 -0.92 12.37 10.44
N LYS A 68 -2.01 12.06 11.16
CA LYS A 68 -2.46 12.78 12.36
C LYS A 68 -2.54 11.84 13.55
N GLU A 69 -1.93 12.21 14.66
CA GLU A 69 -2.00 11.47 15.94
C GLU A 69 -1.81 9.94 15.77
N ASN A 70 -0.79 9.55 14.99
CA ASN A 70 -0.45 8.14 14.71
C ASN A 70 -1.48 7.36 13.85
N LYS A 71 -2.41 8.06 13.19
CA LYS A 71 -3.33 7.54 12.18
C LYS A 71 -3.00 8.13 10.81
N ILE A 72 -3.13 7.33 9.76
CA ILE A 72 -3.07 7.82 8.38
C ILE A 72 -4.51 7.98 7.89
N ILE A 73 -4.89 9.19 7.50
CA ILE A 73 -6.23 9.50 7.02
C ILE A 73 -6.17 10.07 5.61
N PRO A 74 -7.15 9.76 4.74
CA PRO A 74 -7.24 10.38 3.43
C PRO A 74 -7.39 11.90 3.56
N LEU A 75 -6.74 12.65 2.67
CA LEU A 75 -7.04 14.05 2.44
C LEU A 75 -8.46 14.11 1.85
N VAL A 76 -9.43 14.47 2.67
CA VAL A 76 -10.78 14.76 2.17
C VAL A 76 -10.69 16.13 1.51
N GLU A 77 -10.81 16.19 0.18
CA GLU A 77 -11.07 17.46 -0.51
C GLU A 77 -12.40 18.01 0.05
N ALA A 78 -12.33 19.21 0.64
CA ALA A 78 -13.48 19.97 1.10
C ALA A 78 -14.22 20.62 -0.07
#